data_AF-I3UBL8-F1
#
_entry.id   AF-I3UBL8-F1
#
_cell.length_a   1.000
_cell.length_b   1.000
_cell.length_c   1.000
_cell.angle_alpha   90.00
_cell.angle_beta   90.00
_cell.angle_gamma   90.00
#
_symmetry.space_group_name_H-M   'P 1'
#
loop_
_entity.id
_entity.type
_entity.pdbx_description
1 polymer ?
#
loop_
_entity_poly.entity_id
_entity_poly.type
_entity_poly.pdbx_seq_one_letter_code
_entity_poly.pdbx_strand_id
1 'polypeptide(L)'
;MLAHALSGQYLLSLRTEKKLLPATVINQFTRARAQEIEEQQGYKPGRKQMREIKEQVTDTLLPKAFSIFRDTRVWIDTQNHWLVIDAASATKADEVIGALAKVIDPLPLKSLYTEQSPSAAMTEWLLADEAPAMFTIDQDTELQSSSENKATIRYVRQSPEKEDVQKHIQSGKQCTKLALTWSDRISFVLSDNLIIKRIAPLDILKENQDMSAMDDDERFDADMTLMTAELAGLLARLVEALGGEKQTAK
;
A
#
# COMPACT_ATOMS: atom_id res chain seq x y z
N MET A 1 14.77 1.59 -21.46
CA MET A 1 14.38 2.86 -20.79
C MET A 1 14.08 2.54 -19.32
N LEU A 2 14.58 3.32 -18.35
CA LEU A 2 14.32 3.05 -16.91
C LEU A 2 13.05 3.75 -16.38
N ALA A 3 12.57 4.75 -17.12
CA ALA A 3 11.34 5.49 -16.86
C ALA A 3 10.55 5.59 -18.16
N HIS A 4 9.25 5.35 -18.12
CA HIS A 4 8.35 5.71 -19.22
C HIS A 4 7.83 7.13 -18.96
N ALA A 5 8.01 8.04 -19.90
CA ALA A 5 7.71 9.46 -19.70
C ALA A 5 6.73 9.96 -20.77
N LEU A 6 5.61 10.53 -20.33
CA LEU A 6 4.57 11.04 -21.21
C LEU A 6 3.96 12.30 -20.57
N SER A 7 4.05 13.45 -21.23
CA SER A 7 3.40 14.70 -20.80
C SER A 7 3.63 15.09 -19.33
N GLY A 8 4.87 14.96 -18.82
CA GLY A 8 5.20 15.26 -17.42
C GLY A 8 4.73 14.20 -16.40
N GLN A 9 4.22 13.08 -16.88
CA GLN A 9 3.92 11.88 -16.10
C GLN A 9 5.06 10.88 -16.31
N TYR A 10 5.61 10.36 -15.21
CA TYR A 10 6.71 9.39 -15.26
C TYR A 10 6.31 8.11 -14.53
N LEU A 11 6.37 6.97 -15.23
CA LEU A 11 6.21 5.65 -14.63
C LEU A 11 7.57 4.96 -14.48
N LEU A 12 7.87 4.54 -13.26
CA LEU A 12 9.10 3.83 -12.87
C LEU A 12 8.72 2.50 -12.21
N SER A 13 9.68 1.59 -12.15
CA SER A 13 9.56 0.34 -11.39
C SER A 13 10.81 0.09 -10.56
N LEU A 14 10.65 -0.06 -9.25
CA LEU A 14 11.71 -0.56 -8.38
C LEU A 14 11.61 -2.08 -8.26
N ARG A 15 12.57 -2.79 -8.84
CA ARG A 15 12.72 -4.24 -8.63
C ARG A 15 13.58 -4.53 -7.41
N THR A 16 13.03 -5.25 -6.45
CA THR A 16 13.75 -5.78 -5.28
C THR A 16 13.95 -7.28 -5.43
N GLU A 17 15.14 -7.76 -5.09
CA GLU A 17 15.45 -9.19 -5.04
C GLU A 17 15.55 -9.64 -3.58
N LYS A 18 14.86 -10.72 -3.23
CA LYS A 18 15.00 -11.39 -1.94
C LYS A 18 15.31 -12.86 -2.14
N LYS A 19 16.36 -13.36 -1.47
CA LYS A 19 16.64 -14.80 -1.40
C LYS A 19 15.58 -15.48 -0.54
N LEU A 20 14.89 -16.47 -1.11
CA LEU A 20 13.91 -17.30 -0.42
C LEU A 20 14.64 -18.31 0.45
N LEU A 21 14.95 -17.90 1.68
CA LEU A 21 15.52 -18.78 2.69
C LEU A 21 14.68 -18.66 3.97
N PRO A 22 13.61 -19.47 4.10
CA PRO A 22 12.76 -19.45 5.28
C PRO A 22 13.54 -19.81 6.55
N ALA A 23 13.22 -19.15 7.66
CA ALA A 23 13.85 -19.43 8.96
C ALA A 23 13.68 -20.89 9.41
N THR A 24 12.59 -21.54 9.01
CA THR A 24 12.34 -22.97 9.25
C THR A 24 13.42 -23.85 8.63
N VAL A 25 13.81 -23.58 7.39
CA VAL A 25 14.88 -24.29 6.68
C VAL A 25 16.21 -24.06 7.39
N ILE A 26 16.56 -22.80 7.69
CA ILE A 26 17.80 -22.48 8.43
C ILE A 26 17.85 -23.26 9.74
N ASN A 27 16.76 -23.23 10.52
CA ASN A 27 16.71 -23.90 11.82
C ASN A 27 16.79 -25.43 11.71
N GLN A 28 16.21 -26.04 10.68
CA GLN A 28 16.29 -27.49 10.45
C GLN A 28 17.73 -27.92 10.17
N PHE A 29 18.41 -27.26 9.22
CA PHE A 29 19.82 -27.55 8.91
C PHE A 29 20.75 -27.22 10.07
N THR A 30 20.46 -26.14 10.82
CA THR A 30 21.20 -25.77 12.05
C THR A 30 21.11 -26.88 13.09
N ARG A 31 19.92 -27.47 13.30
CA ARG A 31 19.73 -28.59 14.25
C ARG A 31 20.46 -29.85 13.80
N ALA A 32 20.37 -30.21 12.53
CA ALA A 32 21.08 -31.36 11.97
C ALA A 32 22.60 -31.21 12.18
N ARG A 33 23.15 -30.03 11.85
CA ARG A 33 24.57 -29.74 12.03
C ARG A 33 25.00 -29.70 13.50
N ALA A 34 24.13 -29.21 14.39
CA ALA A 34 24.37 -29.23 15.83
C ALA A 34 24.46 -30.65 16.39
N GLN A 35 23.62 -31.57 15.90
CA GLN A 35 23.63 -32.97 16.30
C GLN A 35 24.93 -33.67 15.85
N GLU A 36 25.36 -33.45 14.60
CA GLU A 36 26.65 -33.97 14.12
C GLU A 36 27.83 -33.50 14.98
N ILE A 37 27.80 -32.23 15.41
CA ILE A 37 28.85 -31.67 16.27
C ILE A 37 28.77 -32.24 17.69
N GLU A 38 27.56 -32.41 18.25
CA GLU A 38 27.34 -33.06 19.55
C GLU A 38 27.90 -34.49 19.56
N GLU A 39 27.66 -35.25 18.50
CA GLU A 39 28.17 -36.62 18.33
C GLU A 39 29.71 -36.65 18.24
N GLN A 40 30.33 -35.64 17.61
CA GLN A 40 31.80 -35.54 17.49
C GLN A 40 32.50 -35.11 18.78
N GLN A 41 31.93 -34.17 19.52
CA GLN A 41 32.57 -33.57 20.71
C GLN A 41 32.08 -34.18 22.04
N GLY A 42 30.98 -34.93 22.04
CA GLY A 42 30.41 -35.61 23.20
C GLY A 42 29.54 -34.73 24.13
N TYR A 43 29.24 -33.49 23.75
CA TYR A 43 28.38 -32.58 24.51
C TYR A 43 27.63 -31.59 23.60
N LYS A 44 26.49 -31.08 24.08
CA LYS A 44 25.63 -30.16 23.33
C LYS A 44 26.30 -28.81 23.05
N PRO A 45 26.19 -28.26 21.82
CA PRO A 45 26.66 -26.93 21.51
C PRO A 45 26.03 -25.86 22.41
N GLY A 46 26.88 -25.00 22.99
CA GLY A 46 26.43 -23.85 23.77
C GLY A 46 25.79 -22.76 22.90
N ARG A 47 25.20 -21.72 23.52
CA ARG A 47 24.52 -20.62 22.80
C ARG A 47 25.40 -19.94 21.75
N LYS A 48 26.67 -19.68 22.09
CA LYS A 48 27.63 -19.04 21.17
C LYS A 48 27.91 -19.92 19.95
N GLN A 49 28.27 -21.18 20.19
CA GLN A 49 28.52 -22.17 19.14
C GLN A 49 27.28 -22.37 18.26
N MET A 50 26.08 -22.33 18.86
CA MET A 50 24.85 -22.46 18.09
C MET A 50 24.58 -21.27 17.17
N ARG A 51 24.97 -20.05 17.56
CA ARG A 51 24.90 -18.89 16.67
C ARG A 51 25.86 -19.03 15.49
N GLU A 52 27.09 -19.46 15.75
CA GLU A 52 28.11 -19.68 14.72
C GLU A 52 27.69 -20.76 13.72
N ILE A 53 27.15 -21.89 14.19
CA ILE A 53 26.61 -22.95 13.33
C ILE A 53 25.47 -22.41 12.46
N LYS A 54 24.58 -21.59 13.04
CA LYS A 54 23.46 -20.99 12.29
C LYS A 54 23.96 -20.03 11.20
N GLU A 55 24.96 -19.22 11.48
CA GLU A 55 25.60 -18.32 10.51
C GLU A 55 26.23 -19.12 9.37
N GLN A 56 27.04 -20.14 9.68
CA GLN A 56 27.66 -21.02 8.67
C GLN A 56 26.63 -21.74 7.79
N VAL A 57 25.56 -22.25 8.40
CA VAL A 57 24.45 -22.88 7.67
C VAL A 57 23.77 -21.86 6.75
N THR A 58 23.57 -20.63 7.22
CA THR A 58 22.97 -19.57 6.41
C THR A 58 23.84 -19.24 5.21
N ASP A 59 25.15 -19.04 5.41
CA ASP A 59 26.11 -18.75 4.32
C ASP A 59 26.20 -19.90 3.30
N THR A 60 26.04 -21.15 3.75
CA THR A 60 26.03 -22.32 2.88
C THR A 60 24.75 -22.44 2.05
N LEU A 61 23.61 -22.04 2.62
CA LEU A 61 22.30 -22.15 1.98
C LEU A 61 21.97 -20.93 1.12
N LEU A 62 22.49 -19.75 1.44
CA LEU A 62 22.18 -18.48 0.77
C LEU A 62 22.45 -18.51 -0.76
N PRO A 63 23.58 -19.05 -1.27
CA PRO A 63 23.83 -19.16 -2.71
C PRO A 63 22.88 -20.12 -3.41
N LYS A 64 22.31 -21.09 -2.69
CA LYS A 64 21.38 -22.11 -3.21
C LYS A 64 19.92 -21.65 -3.15
N ALA A 65 19.64 -20.55 -2.44
CA ALA A 65 18.30 -20.04 -2.27
C ALA A 65 17.78 -19.41 -3.57
N PHE A 66 16.55 -19.75 -3.93
CA PHE A 66 15.87 -19.13 -5.07
C PHE A 66 15.67 -17.63 -4.85
N SER A 67 15.77 -16.85 -5.92
CA SER A 67 15.47 -15.42 -5.89
C SER A 67 13.99 -15.19 -6.12
N ILE A 68 13.37 -14.39 -5.26
CA ILE A 68 12.05 -13.82 -5.48
C ILE A 68 12.24 -12.35 -5.83
N PHE A 69 11.72 -11.98 -6.99
CA PHE A 69 11.66 -10.59 -7.43
C PHE A 69 10.32 -9.99 -7.07
N ARG A 70 10.33 -8.72 -6.71
CA ARG A 70 9.12 -7.92 -6.52
C ARG A 70 9.34 -6.57 -7.16
N ASP A 71 8.39 -6.19 -7.99
CA ASP A 71 8.34 -4.89 -8.62
C ASP A 71 7.35 -4.00 -7.87
N THR A 72 7.80 -2.80 -7.51
CA THR A 72 6.96 -1.74 -6.96
C THR A 72 6.88 -0.64 -8.00
N ARG A 73 5.67 -0.38 -8.53
CA ARG A 73 5.45 0.69 -9.50
C ARG A 73 5.41 2.04 -8.80
N VAL A 74 5.92 3.05 -9.49
CA VAL A 74 5.98 4.42 -8.99
C VAL A 74 5.53 5.33 -10.11
N TRP A 75 4.63 6.25 -9.78
CA TRP A 75 4.16 7.30 -10.67
C TRP A 75 4.56 8.66 -10.12
N ILE A 76 5.26 9.45 -10.92
CA ILE A 76 5.59 10.84 -10.62
C ILE A 76 4.76 11.73 -11.54
N ASP A 77 3.95 12.60 -10.95
CA ASP A 77 3.20 13.63 -11.64
C ASP A 77 3.86 14.98 -11.39
N THR A 78 4.58 15.50 -12.38
CA THR A 78 5.26 16.79 -12.22
C THR A 78 4.31 17.99 -12.32
N GLN A 79 3.09 17.79 -12.81
CA GLN A 79 2.10 18.86 -12.99
C GLN A 79 1.35 19.10 -11.67
N ASN A 80 0.92 18.03 -11.00
CA ASN A 80 0.22 18.10 -9.72
C ASN A 80 1.13 17.86 -8.50
N HIS A 81 2.43 17.64 -8.75
CA HIS A 81 3.47 17.42 -7.73
C HIS A 81 3.25 16.16 -6.86
N TRP A 82 2.70 15.10 -7.45
CA TRP A 82 2.53 13.82 -6.75
C TRP A 82 3.70 12.87 -6.97
N LEU A 83 4.10 12.19 -5.88
CA LEU A 83 4.81 10.92 -5.94
C LEU A 83 3.87 9.84 -5.41
N VAL A 84 3.35 9.00 -6.30
CA VAL A 84 2.47 7.89 -5.98
C VAL A 84 3.26 6.58 -6.06
N ILE A 85 3.16 5.77 -5.00
CA ILE A 85 3.86 4.48 -4.92
C ILE A 85 2.80 3.37 -4.77
N ASP A 86 2.81 2.41 -5.69
CA ASP A 86 1.91 1.26 -5.66
C ASP A 86 2.39 0.24 -4.61
N ALA A 87 2.09 0.56 -3.34
CA ALA A 87 2.51 -0.20 -2.20
C ALA A 87 1.40 -0.35 -1.16
N ALA A 88 1.10 -1.59 -0.79
CA ALA A 88 0.12 -1.90 0.26
C ALA A 88 0.59 -1.59 1.70
N SER A 89 1.82 -1.12 1.91
CA SER A 89 2.43 -0.89 3.22
C SER A 89 3.47 0.22 3.19
N ALA A 90 3.52 1.05 4.25
CA ALA A 90 4.49 2.14 4.39
C ALA A 90 5.94 1.69 4.22
N THR A 91 6.34 0.56 4.81
CA THR A 91 7.71 0.04 4.68
C THR A 91 8.17 -0.16 3.23
N LYS A 92 7.27 -0.60 2.35
CA LYS A 92 7.59 -0.75 0.92
C LYS A 92 7.70 0.61 0.21
N ALA A 93 6.91 1.59 0.64
CA ALA A 93 7.04 2.96 0.15
C ALA A 93 8.37 3.58 0.59
N ASP A 94 8.78 3.35 1.84
CA ASP A 94 10.07 3.82 2.37
C ASP A 94 11.26 3.21 1.60
N GLU A 95 11.19 1.93 1.20
CA GLU A 95 12.20 1.30 0.33
C GLU A 95 12.35 2.06 -1.00
N VAL A 96 11.23 2.45 -1.62
CA VAL A 96 11.21 3.25 -2.86
C VAL A 96 11.76 4.65 -2.63
N ILE A 97 11.30 5.35 -1.61
CA ILE A 97 11.75 6.70 -1.28
C ILE A 97 13.25 6.70 -1.00
N GLY A 98 13.75 5.72 -0.24
CA GLY A 98 15.16 5.55 0.05
C GLY A 98 16.00 5.21 -1.19
N ALA A 99 15.44 4.51 -2.17
CA ALA A 99 16.10 4.28 -3.45
C ALA A 99 16.17 5.57 -4.29
N LEU A 100 15.08 6.33 -4.37
CA LEU A 100 15.03 7.61 -5.08
C LEU A 100 15.98 8.64 -4.46
N ALA A 101 16.02 8.73 -3.13
CA ALA A 101 16.88 9.68 -2.41
C ALA A 101 18.38 9.46 -2.63
N LYS A 102 18.79 8.25 -3.04
CA LYS A 102 20.19 7.95 -3.40
C LYS A 102 20.60 8.49 -4.77
N VAL A 103 19.62 8.74 -5.64
CA VAL A 103 19.86 9.11 -7.04
C VAL A 103 19.35 10.50 -7.40
N ILE A 104 18.48 11.08 -6.57
CA ILE A 104 17.94 12.43 -6.72
C ILE A 104 18.30 13.22 -5.46
N ASP A 105 19.10 14.28 -5.61
CA ASP A 105 19.51 15.16 -4.52
C ASP A 105 19.46 16.65 -4.98
N PRO A 106 18.61 17.49 -4.36
CA PRO A 106 17.66 17.17 -3.29
C PRO A 106 16.44 16.40 -3.83
N LEU A 107 15.88 15.50 -2.99
CA LEU A 107 14.56 14.89 -3.22
C LEU A 107 13.52 15.62 -2.34
N PRO A 108 12.81 16.64 -2.86
CA PRO A 108 11.96 17.53 -2.07
C PRO A 108 10.59 16.92 -1.77
N LEU A 109 10.55 15.74 -1.15
CA LEU A 109 9.30 15.05 -0.81
C LEU A 109 8.74 15.53 0.53
N LYS A 110 7.42 15.64 0.58
CA LYS A 110 6.65 15.86 1.80
C LYS A 110 5.52 14.83 1.87
N SER A 111 5.28 14.30 3.06
CA SER A 111 4.10 13.46 3.30
C SER A 111 2.84 14.31 3.21
N LEU A 112 1.81 13.77 2.57
CA LEU A 112 0.50 14.39 2.52
C LEU A 112 -0.15 14.33 3.90
N TYR A 113 -0.57 15.49 4.39
CA TYR A 113 -1.45 15.63 5.54
C TYR A 113 -2.67 16.44 5.12
N THR A 114 -3.85 16.07 5.60
CA THR A 114 -5.10 16.78 5.32
C THR A 114 -5.58 17.52 6.57
N GLU A 115 -6.39 18.56 6.40
CA GLU A 115 -6.93 19.35 7.52
C GLU A 115 -7.81 18.49 8.44
N GLN A 116 -8.69 17.67 7.85
CA GLN A 116 -9.46 16.67 8.58
C GLN A 116 -8.76 15.31 8.50
N SER A 117 -8.68 14.60 9.62
CA SER A 117 -8.14 13.23 9.60
C SER A 117 -9.10 12.29 8.85
N PRO A 118 -8.61 11.32 8.06
CA PRO A 118 -9.49 10.43 7.30
C PRO A 118 -10.44 9.63 8.18
N SER A 119 -9.96 9.19 9.35
CA SER A 119 -10.81 8.49 10.33
C SER A 119 -12.00 9.35 10.78
N ALA A 120 -11.77 10.64 11.08
CA ALA A 120 -12.83 11.55 11.47
C ALA A 120 -13.80 11.81 10.31
N ALA A 121 -13.29 12.12 9.11
CA ALA A 121 -14.12 12.39 7.94
C ALA A 121 -14.99 11.18 7.55
N MET A 122 -14.41 9.98 7.47
CA MET A 122 -15.17 8.75 7.18
C MET A 122 -16.24 8.46 8.25
N THR A 123 -15.93 8.72 9.52
CA THR A 123 -16.89 8.56 10.62
C THR A 123 -18.06 9.54 10.48
N GLU A 124 -17.78 10.78 10.09
CA GLU A 124 -18.79 11.82 9.84
C GLU A 124 -19.70 11.45 8.65
N TRP A 125 -19.12 11.04 7.52
CA TRP A 125 -19.89 10.62 6.34
C TRP A 125 -20.83 9.45 6.65
N LEU A 126 -20.36 8.47 7.43
CA LEU A 126 -21.18 7.35 7.89
C LEU A 126 -22.28 7.76 8.86
N LEU A 127 -22.04 8.73 9.77
CA LEU A 127 -23.06 9.23 10.70
C LEU A 127 -24.15 10.03 9.97
N ALA A 128 -23.74 10.87 9.02
CA ALA A 128 -24.62 11.67 8.20
C ALA A 128 -25.44 10.77 7.25
N ASP A 129 -24.90 9.61 6.87
CA ASP A 129 -25.36 8.80 5.74
C ASP A 129 -25.27 9.59 4.44
N GLU A 130 -24.19 10.37 4.30
CA GLU A 130 -23.94 11.28 3.19
C GLU A 130 -22.45 11.24 2.84
N ALA A 131 -22.16 10.85 1.61
CA ALA A 131 -20.80 10.84 1.05
C ALA A 131 -20.38 12.27 0.65
N PRO A 132 -19.07 12.58 0.64
CA PRO A 132 -18.60 13.85 0.09
C PRO A 132 -18.91 13.95 -1.41
N ALA A 133 -18.95 15.18 -1.93
CA ALA A 133 -19.26 15.43 -3.33
C ALA A 133 -18.39 14.59 -4.28
N MET A 134 -19.03 14.01 -5.32
CA MET A 134 -18.41 13.10 -6.31
C MET A 134 -18.01 11.73 -5.77
N PHE A 135 -18.35 11.40 -4.52
CA PHE A 135 -18.16 10.06 -3.95
C PHE A 135 -19.49 9.41 -3.58
N THR A 136 -19.48 8.09 -3.55
CA THR A 136 -20.53 7.25 -2.98
C THR A 136 -19.91 6.29 -1.97
N ILE A 137 -20.65 5.98 -0.90
CA ILE A 137 -20.22 4.98 0.10
C ILE A 137 -20.60 3.59 -0.39
N ASP A 138 -19.61 2.70 -0.48
CA ASP A 138 -19.77 1.34 -0.96
C ASP A 138 -19.88 0.33 0.20
N GLN A 139 -19.93 -0.95 -0.17
CA GLN A 139 -19.84 -2.08 0.75
C GLN A 139 -18.39 -2.30 1.18
N ASP A 140 -18.19 -2.66 2.45
CA ASP A 140 -16.92 -2.81 3.16
C ASP A 140 -16.57 -1.60 4.04
N THR A 141 -16.89 -1.72 5.32
CA THR A 141 -16.59 -0.72 6.35
C THR A 141 -15.93 -1.39 7.55
N GLU A 142 -14.91 -0.75 8.12
CA GLU A 142 -14.27 -1.19 9.36
C GLU A 142 -14.40 -0.09 10.41
N LEU A 143 -14.99 -0.43 11.56
CA LEU A 143 -15.09 0.45 12.73
C LEU A 143 -14.23 -0.14 13.85
N GLN A 144 -13.35 0.66 14.45
CA GLN A 144 -12.46 0.24 15.51
C GLN A 144 -12.53 1.18 16.72
N SER A 145 -12.52 0.61 17.92
CA SER A 145 -12.41 1.38 19.17
C SER A 145 -11.01 1.96 19.34
N SER A 146 -10.95 3.17 19.90
CA SER A 146 -9.70 3.82 20.32
C SER A 146 -9.11 3.25 21.63
N SER A 147 -9.80 2.32 22.30
CA SER A 147 -9.32 1.65 23.51
C SER A 147 -8.17 0.66 23.22
N GLU A 148 -7.42 0.27 24.26
CA GLU A 148 -6.29 -0.66 24.13
C GLU A 148 -6.67 -2.01 23.50
N ASN A 149 -7.90 -2.47 23.73
CA ASN A 149 -8.40 -3.73 23.18
C ASN A 149 -8.71 -3.66 21.67
N LYS A 150 -8.70 -2.47 21.06
CA LYS A 150 -8.97 -2.23 19.62
C LYS A 150 -10.15 -3.04 19.08
N ALA A 151 -11.24 -3.09 19.85
CA ALA A 151 -12.44 -3.83 19.47
C ALA A 151 -12.91 -3.38 18.08
N THR A 152 -12.97 -4.33 17.14
CA THR A 152 -13.15 -4.05 15.71
C THR A 152 -14.41 -4.73 15.20
N ILE A 153 -15.21 -4.00 14.43
CA ILE A 153 -16.36 -4.50 13.69
C ILE A 153 -16.07 -4.29 12.21
N ARG A 154 -16.30 -5.32 11.41
CA ARG A 154 -16.09 -5.27 9.96
C ARG A 154 -17.35 -5.72 9.25
N TYR A 155 -17.87 -4.84 8.43
CA TYR A 155 -18.90 -5.14 7.43
C TYR A 155 -18.16 -5.56 6.16
N VAL A 156 -18.54 -6.70 5.57
CA VAL A 156 -17.90 -7.23 4.36
C VAL A 156 -19.00 -7.57 3.36
N ARG A 157 -18.95 -6.97 2.17
CA ARG A 157 -19.99 -7.08 1.12
C ARG A 157 -21.38 -6.69 1.62
N GLN A 158 -21.42 -5.75 2.55
CA GLN A 158 -22.64 -5.23 3.15
C GLN A 158 -22.39 -3.80 3.60
N SER A 159 -23.35 -2.92 3.35
CA SER A 159 -23.38 -1.57 3.90
C SER A 159 -23.98 -1.62 5.31
N PRO A 160 -23.35 -0.99 6.31
CA PRO A 160 -23.90 -0.97 7.66
C PRO A 160 -25.17 -0.11 7.72
N GLU A 161 -26.17 -0.56 8.48
CA GLU A 161 -27.38 0.24 8.70
C GLU A 161 -27.06 1.47 9.55
N LYS A 162 -27.69 2.61 9.25
CA LYS A 162 -27.44 3.89 9.92
C LYS A 162 -27.55 3.80 11.45
N GLU A 163 -28.52 3.04 11.95
CA GLU A 163 -28.77 2.85 13.37
C GLU A 163 -27.64 2.08 14.06
N ASP A 164 -27.06 1.08 13.39
CA ASP A 164 -25.95 0.29 13.93
C ASP A 164 -24.63 1.06 13.88
N VAL A 165 -24.40 1.82 12.80
CA VAL A 165 -23.32 2.79 12.71
C VAL A 165 -23.37 3.76 13.90
N GLN A 166 -24.53 4.38 14.15
CA GLN A 166 -24.71 5.32 15.25
C GLN A 166 -24.41 4.67 16.61
N LYS A 167 -24.95 3.48 16.90
CA LYS A 167 -24.66 2.75 18.16
C LYS A 167 -23.17 2.48 18.32
N HIS A 168 -22.50 2.02 17.26
CA HIS A 168 -21.08 1.72 17.30
C HIS A 168 -20.22 2.96 17.52
N ILE A 169 -20.54 4.06 16.86
CA ILE A 169 -19.79 5.31 17.01
C ILE A 169 -20.04 5.93 18.39
N GLN A 170 -21.28 5.92 18.89
CA GLN A 170 -21.59 6.31 20.27
C GLN A 170 -20.87 5.45 21.32
N SER A 171 -20.57 4.18 21.01
CA SER A 171 -19.73 3.31 21.84
C SER A 171 -18.23 3.61 21.77
N GLY A 172 -17.82 4.69 21.09
CA GLY A 172 -16.44 5.12 20.97
C GLY A 172 -15.64 4.42 19.86
N LYS A 173 -16.31 3.89 18.83
CA LYS A 173 -15.64 3.38 17.62
C LYS A 173 -15.53 4.48 16.56
N GLN A 174 -14.47 4.42 15.77
CA GLN A 174 -14.25 5.29 14.62
C GLN A 174 -14.02 4.45 13.36
N CYS A 175 -14.33 5.02 12.20
CA CYS A 175 -14.11 4.37 10.93
C CYS A 175 -12.61 4.32 10.58
N THR A 176 -12.07 3.11 10.42
CA THR A 176 -10.67 2.90 10.01
C THR A 176 -10.53 2.49 8.55
N LYS A 177 -11.60 1.99 7.93
CA LYS A 177 -11.67 1.72 6.49
C LYS A 177 -13.06 1.96 5.95
N LEU A 178 -13.14 2.63 4.81
CA LEU A 178 -14.39 2.87 4.09
C LEU A 178 -14.18 2.60 2.60
N ALA A 179 -15.01 1.72 2.04
CA ALA A 179 -15.10 1.57 0.60
C ALA A 179 -15.86 2.74 0.00
N LEU A 180 -15.33 3.29 -1.08
CA LEU A 180 -15.86 4.45 -1.78
C LEU A 180 -15.76 4.21 -3.28
N THR A 181 -16.70 4.77 -4.02
CA THR A 181 -16.58 4.95 -5.46
C THR A 181 -16.51 6.44 -5.78
N TRP A 182 -15.56 6.82 -6.63
CA TRP A 182 -15.43 8.19 -7.13
C TRP A 182 -16.03 8.29 -8.53
N SER A 183 -17.02 9.18 -8.68
CA SER A 183 -17.67 9.54 -9.96
C SER A 183 -18.11 8.36 -10.82
N ASP A 184 -18.50 7.24 -10.21
CA ASP A 184 -18.81 5.96 -10.87
C ASP A 184 -17.69 5.41 -11.77
N ARG A 185 -16.45 5.86 -11.53
CA ARG A 185 -15.26 5.56 -12.35
C ARG A 185 -14.26 4.68 -11.63
N ILE A 186 -13.97 4.96 -10.36
CA ILE A 186 -12.96 4.24 -9.60
C ILE A 186 -13.53 3.83 -8.25
N SER A 187 -13.55 2.52 -7.99
CA SER A 187 -13.81 1.98 -6.65
C SER A 187 -12.49 1.77 -5.90
N PHE A 188 -12.48 2.09 -4.62
CA PHE A 188 -11.31 1.94 -3.74
C PHE A 188 -11.72 1.83 -2.27
N VAL A 189 -10.76 1.50 -1.41
CA VAL A 189 -10.92 1.52 0.05
C VAL A 189 -9.96 2.53 0.62
N LEU A 190 -10.48 3.58 1.25
CA LEU A 190 -9.71 4.53 2.03
C LEU A 190 -9.44 3.96 3.41
N SER A 191 -8.21 4.10 3.93
CA SER A 191 -7.92 3.86 5.34
C SER A 191 -7.65 5.14 6.13
N ASP A 192 -7.74 5.02 7.45
CA ASP A 192 -7.47 6.07 8.45
C ASP A 192 -6.12 6.80 8.28
N ASN A 193 -5.14 6.15 7.67
CA ASN A 193 -3.81 6.68 7.41
C ASN A 193 -3.58 7.14 5.96
N LEU A 194 -4.64 7.55 5.24
CA LEU A 194 -4.59 8.03 3.85
C LEU A 194 -4.11 7.01 2.80
N ILE A 195 -4.03 5.72 3.14
CA ILE A 195 -3.68 4.70 2.15
C ILE A 195 -4.94 4.34 1.34
N ILE A 196 -4.84 4.49 0.02
CA ILE A 196 -5.85 4.06 -0.95
C ILE A 196 -5.56 2.61 -1.33
N LYS A 197 -6.51 1.71 -1.09
CA LYS A 197 -6.37 0.27 -1.34
C LYS A 197 -7.40 -0.20 -2.35
N ARG A 198 -7.11 -1.33 -3.01
CA ARG A 198 -8.04 -2.02 -3.93
C ARG A 198 -8.59 -1.09 -5.02
N ILE A 199 -7.74 -0.22 -5.57
CA ILE A 199 -8.12 0.66 -6.69
C ILE A 199 -8.57 -0.22 -7.85
N ALA A 200 -9.81 -0.02 -8.30
CA ALA A 200 -10.42 -0.77 -9.38
C ALA A 200 -11.15 0.19 -10.32
N PRO A 201 -10.75 0.29 -11.61
CA PRO A 201 -11.53 1.02 -12.60
C PRO A 201 -12.84 0.28 -12.89
N LEU A 202 -13.94 1.03 -12.89
CA LEU A 202 -15.28 0.55 -13.20
C LEU A 202 -15.50 0.54 -14.72
N ASP A 203 -16.54 -0.14 -15.16
CA ASP A 203 -16.72 -0.50 -16.57
C ASP A 203 -16.92 0.72 -17.49
N ILE A 204 -17.44 1.84 -16.96
CA ILE A 204 -17.52 3.13 -17.67
C ILE A 204 -16.15 3.60 -18.17
N LEU A 205 -15.07 3.30 -17.46
CA LEU A 205 -13.71 3.61 -17.92
C LEU A 205 -13.19 2.63 -18.98
N LYS A 206 -13.69 1.39 -18.98
CA LYS A 206 -13.22 0.32 -19.88
C LYS A 206 -13.92 0.37 -21.25
N GLU A 207 -15.17 0.82 -21.31
CA GLU A 207 -15.94 0.92 -22.55
C GLU A 207 -15.40 1.98 -23.52
N ASN A 208 -14.61 2.95 -23.04
CA ASN A 208 -14.04 4.02 -23.87
C ASN A 208 -12.74 3.61 -24.60
N GLN A 209 -12.35 2.34 -24.58
CA GLN A 209 -11.10 1.84 -25.16
C GLN A 209 -11.34 0.93 -26.38
N ASP A 210 -11.75 1.51 -27.52
CA ASP A 210 -11.64 0.83 -28.82
C ASP A 210 -10.18 0.89 -29.31
N MET A 211 -9.35 -0.02 -28.78
CA MET A 211 -7.90 -0.03 -28.96
C MET A 211 -7.43 -1.07 -30.00
N SER A 212 -8.33 -1.57 -30.84
CA SER A 212 -8.07 -2.74 -31.70
C SER A 212 -7.06 -2.51 -32.84
N ALA A 213 -6.61 -1.26 -33.04
CA ALA A 213 -5.70 -0.88 -34.13
C ALA A 213 -4.36 -0.26 -33.68
N MET A 214 -4.09 -0.21 -32.36
CA MET A 214 -2.88 0.41 -31.80
C MET A 214 -1.81 -0.65 -31.55
N ASP A 215 -0.54 -0.25 -31.71
CA ASP A 215 0.58 -1.11 -31.28
C ASP A 215 0.73 -1.12 -29.75
N ASP A 216 1.63 -1.96 -29.24
CA ASP A 216 1.81 -2.15 -27.79
C ASP A 216 2.27 -0.87 -27.08
N ASP A 217 3.09 -0.04 -27.74
CA ASP A 217 3.63 1.20 -27.18
C ASP A 217 2.56 2.29 -27.15
N GLU A 218 1.83 2.46 -28.26
CA GLU A 218 0.69 3.38 -28.37
C GLU A 218 -0.42 3.02 -27.37
N ARG A 219 -0.70 1.73 -27.20
CA ARG A 219 -1.67 1.26 -26.22
C ARG A 219 -1.24 1.58 -24.79
N PHE A 220 0.04 1.38 -24.48
CA PHE A 220 0.57 1.74 -23.16
C PHE A 220 0.48 3.24 -22.89
N ASP A 221 0.80 4.08 -23.88
CA ASP A 221 0.69 5.54 -23.78
C ASP A 221 -0.76 6.00 -23.52
N ALA A 222 -1.71 5.39 -24.21
CA ALA A 222 -3.13 5.67 -24.01
C ALA A 222 -3.61 5.24 -22.62
N ASP A 223 -3.27 4.02 -22.20
CA ASP A 223 -3.61 3.49 -20.87
C ASP A 223 -2.99 4.34 -19.76
N MET A 224 -1.72 4.74 -19.90
CA MET A 224 -1.03 5.60 -18.96
C MET A 224 -1.69 6.98 -18.89
N THR A 225 -2.03 7.57 -20.03
CA THR A 225 -2.69 8.89 -20.08
C THR A 225 -4.03 8.84 -19.35
N LEU A 226 -4.85 7.82 -19.62
CA LEU A 226 -6.15 7.65 -18.95
C LEU A 226 -5.97 7.42 -17.45
N MET A 227 -5.10 6.49 -17.07
CA MET A 227 -4.87 6.14 -15.66
C MET A 227 -4.39 7.34 -14.85
N THR A 228 -3.40 8.08 -15.35
CA THR A 228 -2.82 9.23 -14.64
C THR A 228 -3.81 10.38 -14.52
N ALA A 229 -4.61 10.65 -15.56
CA ALA A 229 -5.66 11.67 -15.50
C ALA A 229 -6.75 11.34 -14.46
N GLU A 230 -7.24 10.11 -14.46
CA GLU A 230 -8.29 9.66 -13.52
C GLU A 230 -7.78 9.62 -12.08
N LEU A 231 -6.55 9.12 -11.85
CA LEU A 231 -5.95 9.11 -10.52
C LEU A 231 -5.64 10.52 -10.01
N ALA A 232 -5.18 11.44 -10.85
CA ALA A 232 -4.97 12.83 -10.47
C ALA A 232 -6.30 13.48 -10.04
N GLY A 233 -7.38 13.24 -10.79
CA GLY A 233 -8.72 13.69 -10.46
C GLY A 233 -9.24 13.13 -9.13
N LEU A 234 -9.07 11.83 -8.92
CA LEU A 234 -9.41 11.15 -7.67
C LEU A 234 -8.64 11.76 -6.48
N LEU A 235 -7.32 11.90 -6.59
CA LEU A 235 -6.49 12.43 -5.52
C LEU A 235 -6.87 13.87 -5.17
N ALA A 236 -7.08 14.73 -6.17
CA ALA A 236 -7.49 16.10 -5.95
C ALA A 236 -8.83 16.18 -5.20
N ARG A 237 -9.84 15.41 -5.63
CA ARG A 237 -11.16 15.39 -5.00
C ARG A 237 -11.15 14.76 -3.62
N LEU A 238 -10.33 13.74 -3.39
CA LEU A 238 -10.19 13.13 -2.09
C LEU A 238 -9.54 14.10 -1.08
N VAL A 239 -8.50 14.83 -1.49
CA VAL A 239 -7.87 15.84 -0.63
C VAL A 239 -8.86 16.95 -0.29
N GLU A 240 -9.63 17.43 -1.26
CA GLU A 240 -10.69 18.42 -1.06
C GLU A 240 -11.75 17.91 -0.07
N ALA A 241 -12.22 16.67 -0.23
CA ALA A 241 -13.20 16.04 0.66
C ALA A 241 -12.69 15.90 2.11
N LEU A 242 -11.37 15.86 2.30
CA LEU A 242 -10.72 15.78 3.62
C LEU A 242 -10.33 17.17 4.17
N GLY A 243 -10.92 18.24 3.63
CA GLY A 243 -10.69 19.61 4.08
C GLY A 243 -9.47 20.30 3.46
N GLY A 244 -8.84 19.70 2.45
CA GLY A 244 -7.66 20.22 1.79
C GLY A 244 -6.34 19.76 2.41
N GLU A 245 -5.23 20.08 1.75
CA GLU A 245 -3.89 19.82 2.26
C GLU A 245 -3.59 20.72 3.45
N LYS A 246 -3.15 20.10 4.54
CA LYS A 246 -2.73 20.79 5.75
C LYS A 246 -1.44 21.53 5.49
N GLN A 247 -1.48 22.86 5.62
CA GLN A 247 -0.27 23.66 5.53
C GLN A 247 0.62 23.40 6.74
N THR A 248 1.68 22.62 6.55
CA THR A 248 2.77 22.55 7.51
C THR A 248 3.52 23.88 7.45
N ALA A 249 3.53 24.62 8.57
CA ALA A 249 4.32 25.85 8.69
C ALA A 249 5.77 25.56 8.26
N LYS A 250 6.29 26.43 7.38
CA LYS A 250 7.65 26.34 6.82
C LYS A 250 8.73 26.25 7.88
#